data_AF-A0A2V9XVV3-F1
#
_entry.id   AF-A0A2V9XVV3-F1
#
_cell.length_a   1.000
_cell.length_b   1.000
_cell.length_c   1.000
_cell.angle_alpha   90.00
_cell.angle_beta   90.00
_cell.angle_gamma   90.00
#
_symmetry.space_group_name_H-M   'P 1'
#
loop_
_entity.id
_entity.type
_entity.pdbx_description
1 polymer ?
#
loop_
_entity_poly.entity_id
_entity_poly.type
_entity_poly.pdbx_seq_one_letter_code
_entity_poly.pdbx_strand_id
1 'polypeptide(L)' 'MVLFGVYRGVVLDNSDPQVSGRVKVNVEGRQAWALVTVTSPKLQVGAMVIVAFERGDPDMPVVLGRVA' A
#
# COMPACT_ATOMS: atom_id res chain seq x y z
N MET A 1 -17.39 -4.15 -3.43
CA MET A 1 -16.78 -5.51 -3.45
C MET A 1 -15.77 -5.54 -2.31
N VAL A 2 -15.93 -6.43 -1.35
CA VAL A 2 -15.11 -6.47 -0.13
C VAL A 2 -13.83 -7.28 -0.42
N LEU A 3 -12.67 -6.72 -0.09
CA LEU A 3 -11.37 -7.39 -0.25
C LEU A 3 -10.93 -7.94 1.10
N PHE A 4 -11.30 -9.18 1.41
CA PHE A 4 -10.77 -9.88 2.58
C PHE A 4 -9.47 -10.57 2.19
N GLY A 5 -8.35 -10.13 2.76
CA GLY A 5 -7.08 -10.85 2.61
C GLY A 5 -5.86 -9.95 2.57
N VAL A 6 -4.75 -10.60 2.25
CA VAL A 6 -3.43 -10.01 2.12
C VAL A 6 -2.99 -10.17 0.69
N TYR A 7 -2.61 -9.07 0.06
CA TYR A 7 -2.32 -8.99 -1.36
C TYR A 7 -0.87 -8.55 -1.58
N ARG A 8 -0.31 -8.93 -2.72
CA ARG A 8 0.94 -8.33 -3.20
C ARG A 8 0.60 -7.11 -4.06
N GLY A 9 1.35 -6.05 -3.85
CA GLY A 9 1.28 -4.84 -4.66
C GLY A 9 2.67 -4.33 -5.02
N VAL A 10 2.69 -3.31 -5.87
CA VAL A 10 3.90 -2.57 -6.23
C VAL A 10 3.69 -1.09 -5.92
N VAL A 11 4.71 -0.43 -5.38
CA VAL A 11 4.70 1.01 -5.13
C VAL A 11 4.85 1.75 -6.45
N LEU A 12 3.89 2.61 -6.76
CA LEU A 12 3.89 3.48 -7.94
C LEU A 12 4.41 4.88 -7.63
N ASP A 13 4.16 5.37 -6.40
CA ASP A 13 4.58 6.70 -5.98
C ASP A 13 4.80 6.71 -4.46
N ASN A 14 5.80 7.45 -4.02
CA ASN A 14 6.15 7.63 -2.61
C ASN A 14 6.22 9.12 -2.19
N SER A 15 5.66 10.00 -3.02
CA SER A 15 5.51 11.43 -2.77
C SER A 15 4.05 11.75 -2.41
N ASP A 16 3.63 11.35 -1.21
CA ASP A 16 2.27 11.57 -0.72
C ASP A 16 1.91 13.07 -0.69
N PRO A 17 0.94 13.54 -1.49
CA PRO A 17 0.56 14.95 -1.54
C PRO A 17 0.00 15.49 -0.23
N GLN A 18 -0.52 14.61 0.64
CA GLN A 18 -1.09 14.99 1.93
C GLN A 18 -0.07 14.85 3.08
N VAL A 19 1.14 14.35 2.80
CA VAL A 19 2.20 14.16 3.80
C VAL A 19 1.71 13.34 5.01
N SER A 20 0.86 12.35 4.78
CA SER A 20 0.27 11.50 5.83
C SER A 20 0.96 10.15 5.97
N GLY A 21 2.12 9.98 5.33
CA GLY A 21 2.93 8.76 5.42
C GLY A 21 2.41 7.61 4.54
N ARG A 22 1.68 7.93 3.48
CA ARG A 22 1.16 6.93 2.54
C ARG A 22 2.09 6.72 1.35
N VAL A 23 1.87 5.63 0.63
CA VAL A 23 2.46 5.36 -0.67
C VAL A 23 1.38 4.94 -1.64
N LYS A 24 1.49 5.34 -2.90
CA LYS A 24 0.57 4.90 -3.94
C LYS A 24 0.97 3.49 -4.34
N VAL A 25 0.07 2.54 -4.20
CA VAL A 25 0.28 1.13 -4.56
C VAL A 25 -0.63 0.73 -5.71
N ASN A 26 -0.18 -0.23 -6.50
CA ASN A 26 -1.00 -0.98 -7.43
C ASN A 26 -1.19 -2.40 -6.91
N VAL A 27 -2.44 -2.80 -6.69
CA VAL A 27 -2.85 -4.15 -6.30
C VAL A 27 -3.77 -4.68 -7.39
N GLU A 28 -3.28 -5.62 -8.21
CA GLU A 28 -4.04 -6.23 -9.31
C GLU A 28 -4.73 -5.22 -10.25
N GLY A 29 -4.04 -4.12 -10.58
CA GLY A 29 -4.57 -3.06 -11.46
C GLY A 29 -5.36 -1.96 -10.73
N ARG A 30 -5.59 -2.10 -9.42
CA ARG A 30 -6.23 -1.07 -8.59
C ARG A 30 -5.17 -0.19 -7.94
N GLN A 31 -5.29 1.12 -8.16
CA GLN A 31 -4.36 2.09 -7.59
C GLN A 31 -4.99 2.82 -6.41
N ALA A 32 -4.30 2.86 -5.28
CA ALA A 32 -4.76 3.58 -4.10
C ALA A 32 -3.58 4.05 -3.24
N TRP A 33 -3.82 5.09 -2.43
CA TRP A 33 -2.86 5.56 -1.44
C TRP A 33 -3.01 4.74 -0.16
N ALA A 34 -2.00 3.94 0.15
CA ALA A 34 -1.99 3.05 1.30
C ALA A 34 -1.12 3.60 2.42
N LEU A 35 -1.65 3.57 3.65
CA LEU A 35 -0.89 3.96 4.84
C LEU A 35 0.23 2.95 5.09
N VAL A 36 1.44 3.44 5.34
CA VAL A 36 2.58 2.57 5.63
C VAL A 36 2.65 2.32 7.13
N THR A 37 2.49 1.06 7.55
CA THR A 37 2.55 0.71 8.99
C THR A 37 3.93 0.23 9.43
N VAL A 38 4.87 0.07 8.51
CA VAL A 38 6.25 -0.34 8.80
C VAL A 38 7.19 0.84 9.00
N THR A 39 8.10 0.71 9.96
CA THR A 39 8.88 1.84 10.50
C THR A 39 10.20 2.16 9.79
N SER A 40 10.65 1.40 8.77
CA SER A 40 11.91 1.72 8.04
C SER A 40 12.19 0.78 6.85
N PRO A 41 12.98 1.18 5.82
CA PRO A 41 13.19 2.52 5.27
C PRO A 41 12.07 2.93 4.30
N LYS A 42 12.05 4.21 3.86
CA LYS A 42 11.06 4.75 2.90
C LYS A 42 10.92 3.80 1.70
N LEU A 43 9.69 3.34 1.47
CA LEU A 43 9.37 2.49 0.34
C LEU A 43 9.67 3.24 -0.97
N GLN A 44 10.48 2.62 -1.82
CA GLN A 44 10.87 3.18 -3.11
C GLN A 44 9.82 2.84 -4.17
N VAL A 45 9.70 3.68 -5.19
CA VAL A 45 8.92 3.35 -6.38
C VAL A 45 9.47 2.07 -7.01
N GLY A 46 8.58 1.17 -7.40
CA GLY A 46 8.91 -0.18 -7.88
C GLY A 46 9.08 -1.23 -6.78
N ALA A 47 9.07 -0.87 -5.50
CA ALA A 47 9.16 -1.84 -4.42
C ALA A 47 7.90 -2.72 -4.37
N MET A 48 8.10 -4.03 -4.23
CA MET A 48 7.03 -4.98 -3.97
C MET A 48 6.64 -4.94 -2.50
N VAL A 49 5.33 -4.90 -2.22
CA VAL A 49 4.79 -4.73 -0.87
C VAL A 49 3.64 -5.69 -0.60
N ILE A 50 3.40 -5.92 0.68
CA ILE A 50 2.24 -6.64 1.19
C ILE A 50 1.19 -5.62 1.63
N VAL A 51 -0.02 -5.74 1.09
CA VAL A 51 -1.13 -4.81 1.33
C VAL A 51 -2.31 -5.57 1.92
N ALA A 52 -2.95 -4.99 2.94
CA ALA A 52 -4.25 -5.43 3.42
C ALA A 52 -5.25 -4.27 3.35
N PHE A 53 -6.53 -4.57 3.51
CA PHE A 53 -7.61 -3.59 3.46
C PHE A 53 -8.35 -3.57 4.79
N GLU A 54 -8.38 -2.42 5.45
CA GLU A 54 -9.06 -2.28 6.73
C GLU A 54 -10.55 -2.54 6.56
N ARG A 55 -11.14 -3.40 7.41
CA ARG A 55 -12.55 -3.82 7.31
C ARG A 55 -12.93 -4.43 5.94
N GLY A 56 -11.92 -4.84 5.15
CA GLY A 56 -12.10 -5.28 3.77
C GLY A 56 -12.51 -4.17 2.80
N ASP A 57 -12.41 -2.91 3.20
CA ASP A 57 -12.73 -1.73 2.40
C ASP A 57 -11.61 -1.45 1.38
N PRO A 58 -11.86 -1.55 0.06
CA PRO A 58 -10.88 -1.26 -0.97
C PRO A 58 -10.30 0.16 -0.92
N ASP A 59 -11.04 1.11 -0.33
CA ASP A 59 -10.62 2.50 -0.20
C ASP A 59 -9.75 2.75 1.05
N MET A 60 -9.56 1.74 1.91
CA MET A 60 -8.72 1.79 3.11
C MET A 60 -7.56 0.79 3.08
N PRO A 61 -6.61 0.91 2.14
CA PRO A 61 -5.45 0.02 2.08
C PRO A 61 -4.36 0.41 3.10
N VAL A 62 -3.69 -0.60 3.64
CA VAL A 62 -2.54 -0.51 4.55
C VAL A 62 -1.40 -1.39 4.06
N VAL A 63 -0.19 -0.85 4.01
CA VAL A 63 1.03 -1.60 3.70
C VAL A 63 1.57 -2.23 4.98
N LEU A 64 1.57 -3.56 5.02
CA LEU A 64 2.05 -4.36 6.15
C LEU A 64 3.56 -4.60 6.10
N GLY A 65 4.19 -4.48 4.93
CA GLY A 65 5.62 -4.66 4.78
C GLY A 65 6.09 -4.74 3.33
N ARG A 66 7.41 -4.74 3.14
CA ARG A 66 8.06 -4.94 1.85
C ARG A 66 8.29 -6.43 1.60
N VAL A 67 8.11 -6.88 0.37
CA VAL A 67 8.59 -8.19 -0.09
C VAL A 67 10.05 -8.00 -0.51
N ALA A 68 10.94 -8.79 0.10
CA ALA A 68 12.41 -8.71 0.03
C ALA A 68 12.96 -8.08 -1.26
#